data_AF-A0A4Q2VD73-F1
#
_entry.id   AF-A0A4Q2VD73-F1
#
_cell.length_a   1.000
_cell.length_b   1.000
_cell.length_c   1.000
_cell.angle_alpha   90.00
_cell.angle_beta   90.00
_cell.angle_gamma   90.00
#
_symmetry.space_group_name_H-M   'P 1'
#
loop_
_entity.id
_entity.type
_entity.pdbx_description
1 polymer ?
#
loop_
_entity_poly.entity_id
_entity_poly.type
_entity_poly.pdbx_seq_one_letter_code
_entity_poly.pdbx_strand_id
1 'polypeptide(L)'
;MNLKELLAAKAALDAEIASARKTESADALRRVHALVSDFGFTSQQVFPLVGIKSKEKKKADPKFRNPETGATWSGRGKPPQWLEGKNREDFVIEKPDAASQQSGPFLAEMAAAAGRNWPNR
;
A
#
# COMPACT_ATOMS: atom_id res chain seq x y z
N MET A 1 -11.57 -26.81 -44.01
CA MET A 1 -10.77 -26.18 -42.94
C MET A 1 -10.23 -27.24 -42.00
N ASN A 2 -8.93 -27.27 -41.80
CA ASN A 2 -8.29 -28.09 -40.76
C ASN A 2 -7.98 -27.25 -39.50
N LEU A 3 -7.73 -27.90 -38.35
CA LEU A 3 -7.50 -27.23 -37.05
C LEU A 3 -6.43 -26.12 -37.12
N LYS A 4 -5.34 -26.37 -37.85
CA LYS A 4 -4.25 -25.39 -38.03
C LYS A 4 -4.73 -24.11 -38.72
N GLU A 5 -5.63 -24.21 -39.70
CA GLU A 5 -6.17 -23.06 -40.41
C GLU A 5 -7.12 -22.24 -39.54
N LEU A 6 -7.94 -22.91 -38.71
CA LEU A 6 -8.83 -22.22 -37.77
C LEU A 6 -8.05 -21.43 -36.72
N LEU A 7 -6.93 -21.97 -36.23
CA LEU A 7 -6.05 -21.26 -35.30
C LEU A 7 -5.34 -20.07 -35.95
N ALA A 8 -4.87 -20.22 -37.20
CA ALA A 8 -4.25 -19.13 -37.95
C ALA A 8 -5.26 -17.99 -38.22
N ALA A 9 -6.49 -18.32 -38.61
CA ALA A 9 -7.56 -17.35 -38.82
C ALA A 9 -7.92 -16.62 -37.52
N LYS A 10 -7.99 -17.33 -36.39
CA LYS A 10 -8.22 -16.71 -35.08
C LYS A 10 -7.11 -15.70 -34.73
N ALA A 11 -5.85 -16.08 -34.90
CA ALA A 11 -4.72 -15.21 -34.59
C ALA A 11 -4.71 -13.93 -35.47
N ALA A 12 -5.06 -14.07 -36.75
CA ALA A 12 -5.19 -12.92 -37.65
C ALA A 12 -6.32 -11.97 -37.21
N LEU A 13 -7.49 -12.51 -36.85
CA LEU A 13 -8.61 -11.72 -36.34
C LEU A 13 -8.29 -11.05 -35.00
N ASP A 14 -7.63 -11.74 -34.07
CA ASP A 14 -7.19 -11.14 -32.80
C ASP A 14 -6.23 -9.96 -33.02
N ALA A 15 -5.30 -10.08 -33.97
CA ALA A 15 -4.37 -9.00 -34.31
C ALA A 15 -5.10 -7.79 -34.93
N GLU A 16 -6.09 -8.03 -35.79
CA GLU A 16 -6.93 -6.98 -36.38
C GLU A 16 -7.83 -6.30 -35.33
N ILE A 17 -8.42 -7.08 -34.42
CA ILE A 17 -9.19 -6.54 -33.29
C ILE A 17 -8.29 -5.67 -32.41
N ALA A 18 -7.07 -6.12 -32.12
CA ALA A 18 -6.13 -5.35 -31.30
C ALA A 18 -5.74 -4.01 -31.96
N SER A 19 -5.49 -4.00 -33.27
CA SER A 19 -5.17 -2.78 -34.01
C SER A 19 -6.37 -1.83 -34.11
N ALA A 20 -7.57 -2.36 -34.33
CA ALA A 20 -8.82 -1.61 -34.32
C ALA A 20 -9.08 -0.97 -32.95
N ARG A 21 -8.98 -1.73 -31.85
CA ARG A 21 -9.14 -1.20 -30.49
C ARG A 21 -8.12 -0.13 -30.15
N LYS A 22 -6.88 -0.25 -30.61
CA LYS A 22 -5.85 0.79 -30.42
C LYS A 22 -6.23 2.08 -31.14
N THR A 23 -6.72 1.96 -32.37
CA THR A 23 -7.17 3.11 -33.16
C THR A 23 -8.39 3.78 -32.53
N GLU A 24 -9.39 2.98 -32.16
CA GLU A 24 -10.63 3.46 -31.54
C GLU A 24 -10.38 4.09 -30.16
N SER A 25 -9.48 3.51 -29.35
CA SER A 25 -9.10 4.11 -28.07
C SER A 25 -8.32 5.42 -28.22
N ALA A 26 -7.43 5.53 -29.21
CA ALA A 26 -6.74 6.79 -29.50
C ALA A 26 -7.72 7.89 -29.95
N ASP A 27 -8.71 7.52 -30.76
CA ASP A 27 -9.76 8.42 -31.23
C ASP A 27 -10.71 8.84 -30.08
N ALA A 28 -11.07 7.91 -29.19
CA ALA A 28 -11.80 8.22 -27.97
C ALA A 28 -11.04 9.21 -27.06
N LEU A 29 -9.73 9.00 -26.85
CA LEU A 29 -8.90 9.92 -26.08
C LEU A 29 -8.83 11.32 -26.70
N ARG A 30 -8.74 11.41 -28.04
CA ARG A 30 -8.80 12.69 -28.75
C ARG A 30 -10.10 13.44 -28.50
N ARG A 31 -11.24 12.75 -28.56
CA ARG A 31 -12.55 13.34 -28.25
C ARG A 31 -12.64 13.83 -26.81
N VAL A 32 -12.17 13.02 -25.86
CA VAL A 32 -12.14 13.41 -24.44
C VAL A 32 -11.26 14.66 -24.26
N HIS A 33 -10.07 14.70 -24.85
CA HIS A 33 -9.19 15.87 -24.77
C HIS A 33 -9.80 17.12 -25.41
N ALA A 34 -10.51 16.98 -26.53
CA ALA A 34 -11.23 18.09 -27.16
C ALA A 34 -12.32 18.65 -26.23
N LEU A 35 -13.13 17.77 -25.62
CA LEU A 35 -14.14 18.17 -24.63
C LEU A 35 -13.50 18.83 -23.40
N VAL A 36 -12.42 18.26 -22.88
CA VAL A 36 -11.68 18.86 -21.74
C VAL A 36 -11.16 20.25 -22.08
N SER A 37 -10.70 20.47 -23.31
CA SER A 37 -10.19 21.77 -23.76
C SER A 37 -11.31 22.78 -24.00
N ASP A 38 -12.42 22.38 -24.63
CA ASP A 38 -13.57 23.23 -24.95
C ASP A 38 -14.24 23.79 -23.69
N PHE A 39 -14.44 22.92 -22.69
CA PHE A 39 -15.09 23.28 -21.43
C PHE A 39 -14.10 23.73 -20.34
N GLY A 40 -12.80 23.70 -20.61
CA GLY A 40 -11.76 24.10 -19.65
C GLY A 40 -11.73 23.24 -18.37
N PHE A 41 -12.04 21.93 -18.48
CA PHE A 41 -12.07 21.05 -17.33
C PHE A 41 -10.68 20.86 -16.72
N THR A 42 -10.59 20.90 -15.39
CA THR A 42 -9.35 20.58 -14.67
C THR A 42 -9.22 19.07 -14.46
N SER A 43 -7.99 18.55 -14.38
CA SER A 43 -7.74 17.10 -14.19
C SER A 43 -8.47 16.51 -12.99
N GLN A 44 -8.68 17.30 -11.94
CA GLN A 44 -9.40 16.90 -10.71
C GLN A 44 -10.92 16.72 -10.93
N GLN A 45 -11.50 17.42 -11.92
CA GLN A 45 -12.92 17.30 -12.28
C GLN A 45 -13.15 16.13 -13.25
N VAL A 46 -12.18 15.83 -14.12
CA VAL A 46 -12.24 14.69 -15.06
C VAL A 46 -11.92 13.38 -14.35
N PHE A 47 -10.97 13.40 -13.40
CA PHE A 47 -10.56 12.26 -12.60
C PHE A 47 -10.75 12.58 -11.11
N PRO A 48 -11.99 12.57 -10.60
CA PRO A 48 -12.21 12.75 -9.18
C PRO A 48 -11.50 11.62 -8.43
N LEU A 49 -10.71 11.97 -7.40
CA LEU A 49 -10.12 11.02 -6.47
C LEU A 49 -11.23 10.42 -5.60
N VAL A 50 -12.06 9.56 -6.16
CA VAL A 50 -13.07 8.82 -5.40
C VAL A 50 -12.34 7.71 -4.66
N GLY A 51 -12.20 7.86 -3.34
CA GLY A 51 -11.68 6.82 -2.44
C GLY A 51 -10.22 6.98 -1.97
N ILE A 52 -9.49 8.01 -2.40
CA ILE A 52 -8.19 8.31 -1.79
C ILE A 52 -8.43 9.14 -0.53
N LYS A 53 -8.69 8.45 0.59
CA LYS A 53 -8.40 9.04 1.90
C LYS A 53 -6.93 9.41 1.87
N SER A 54 -6.62 10.70 1.88
CA SER A 54 -5.28 11.23 2.06
C SER A 54 -4.59 10.34 3.09
N LYS A 55 -3.50 9.67 2.71
CA LYS A 55 -2.71 8.86 3.64
C LYS A 55 -2.14 9.84 4.65
N GLU A 56 -2.92 10.14 5.67
CA GLU A 56 -2.54 10.97 6.79
C GLU A 56 -1.25 10.32 7.29
N LYS A 57 -0.14 11.07 7.18
CA LYS A 57 1.18 10.59 7.59
C LYS A 57 1.04 10.26 9.07
N LYS A 58 0.83 8.98 9.40
CA LYS A 58 0.79 8.48 10.77
C LYS A 58 2.09 8.98 11.43
N LYS A 59 1.98 10.01 12.28
CA LYS A 59 3.10 10.48 13.08
C LYS A 59 3.59 9.27 13.85
N ALA A 60 4.84 8.89 13.64
CA ALA A 60 5.43 7.78 14.36
C ALA A 60 5.35 8.09 15.86
N ASP A 61 4.74 7.18 16.62
CA ASP A 61 4.64 7.30 18.07
C ASP A 61 6.04 7.54 18.66
N PRO A 62 6.21 8.59 19.49
CA PRO A 62 7.50 8.88 20.10
C PRO A 62 7.89 7.74 21.03
N LYS A 63 9.06 7.13 20.81
CA LYS A 63 9.55 5.99 21.60
C LYS A 63 10.39 6.42 22.81
N PHE A 64 10.97 7.61 22.74
CA PHE A 64 11.83 8.18 23.78
C PHE A 64 11.33 9.56 24.22
N ARG A 65 11.37 9.87 25.52
CA ARG A 65 11.03 11.18 26.09
C ARG A 65 12.07 11.60 27.11
N ASN A 66 12.53 12.84 27.00
CA ASN A 66 13.41 13.44 27.99
C ASN A 66 12.58 13.96 29.20
N PRO A 67 12.85 13.53 30.45
CA PRO A 67 12.13 13.99 31.63
C PRO A 67 12.45 15.44 32.02
N GLU A 68 13.62 15.97 31.65
CA GLU A 68 14.06 17.33 32.00
C GLU A 68 13.53 18.40 31.03
N THR A 69 13.35 18.05 29.75
CA THR A 69 12.98 19.01 28.70
C THR A 69 11.66 18.67 27.99
N GLY A 70 11.07 17.51 28.26
CA GLY A 70 9.84 17.05 27.60
C GLY A 70 9.99 16.71 26.11
N ALA A 71 11.19 16.82 25.55
CA ALA A 71 11.46 16.54 24.15
C ALA A 71 11.24 15.05 23.84
N THR A 72 10.53 14.75 22.75
CA THR A 72 10.21 13.38 22.34
C THR A 72 10.92 13.01 21.03
N TRP A 73 11.37 11.77 20.93
CA TRP A 73 12.05 11.25 19.75
C TRP A 73 11.51 9.87 19.37
N SER A 74 11.17 9.68 18.09
CA SER A 74 10.57 8.44 17.58
C SER A 74 11.59 7.36 17.19
N GLY A 75 12.89 7.59 17.46
CA GLY A 75 13.96 6.66 17.11
C GLY A 75 14.34 6.63 15.62
N ARG A 76 13.72 7.48 14.80
CA ARG A 76 14.04 7.63 13.36
C ARG A 76 14.87 8.89 13.13
N GLY A 77 16.04 8.74 12.52
CA GLY A 77 16.93 9.85 12.11
C GLY A 77 18.12 10.07 13.04
N LYS A 78 18.75 11.25 12.96
CA LYS A 78 19.84 11.64 13.88
C LYS A 78 19.29 11.75 15.31
N PRO A 79 19.96 11.16 16.32
CA PRO A 79 19.55 11.33 17.70
C PRO A 79 19.70 12.81 18.11
N PRO A 80 18.80 13.32 18.95
CA PRO A 80 18.93 14.67 19.50
C PRO A 80 20.07 14.74 20.53
N GLN A 81 20.62 15.94 20.73
CA GLN A 81 21.79 16.21 21.60
C GLN A 81 21.64 15.69 23.04
N TRP A 82 20.41 15.52 23.54
CA TRP A 82 20.15 14.96 24.87
C TRP A 82 20.27 13.43 24.95
N LEU A 83 20.27 12.73 23.82
CA LEU A 83 20.44 11.27 23.72
C LEU A 83 21.82 10.90 23.13
N GLU A 84 22.59 11.89 22.67
CA GLU A 84 23.94 11.72 22.15
C GLU A 84 24.91 11.47 23.32
N GLY A 85 25.52 10.27 23.37
CA GLY A 85 26.48 9.88 24.42
C GLY A 85 25.87 9.39 25.75
N LYS A 86 24.55 9.32 25.88
CA LYS A 86 23.84 8.81 27.08
C LYS A 86 23.20 7.44 26.82
N ASN A 87 22.98 6.66 27.88
CA ASN A 87 22.31 5.36 27.79
C ASN A 87 20.84 5.55 27.37
N ARG A 88 20.52 4.99 26.20
CA ARG A 88 19.24 5.19 25.50
C ARG A 88 18.05 4.54 26.21
N GLU A 89 18.35 3.64 27.13
CA GLU A 89 17.42 2.79 27.85
C GLU A 89 16.70 3.54 28.98
N ASP A 90 17.32 4.60 29.53
CA ASP A 90 16.75 5.41 30.62
C ASP A 90 15.63 6.36 30.12
N PHE A 91 15.63 6.68 28.82
CA PHE A 91 14.71 7.63 28.20
C PHE A 91 13.58 6.98 27.40
N VAL A 92 13.43 5.65 27.49
CA VAL A 92 12.36 4.90 26.80
C VAL A 92 11.03 5.14 27.51
N ILE A 93 10.01 5.58 26.77
CA ILE A 93 8.67 5.83 27.33
C ILE A 93 7.99 4.51 27.71
N GLU A 94 8.29 3.45 26.97
CA GLU A 94 7.84 2.08 27.25
C GLU A 94 8.77 1.42 28.28
N LYS A 95 8.70 1.85 29.53
CA LYS A 95 9.16 1.01 30.63
C LYS A 95 8.18 -0.18 30.68
N PRO A 96 8.60 -1.44 30.43
CA PRO A 96 7.72 -2.56 30.73
C PRO A 96 7.54 -2.56 32.24
N ASP A 97 6.38 -2.08 32.69
CA ASP A 97 5.99 -2.17 34.09
C ASP A 97 5.99 -3.65 34.47
N ALA A 98 6.74 -3.99 35.52
CA ALA A 98 7.00 -5.35 35.98
C ALA A 98 5.78 -6.00 36.66
N ALA A 99 4.55 -5.70 36.22
CA ALA A 99 3.30 -6.18 36.83
C ALA A 99 2.24 -6.66 35.83
N SER A 100 2.64 -7.31 34.73
CA SER A 100 1.70 -8.07 33.88
C SER A 100 2.23 -9.46 33.52
N GLN A 101 2.71 -10.18 34.53
CA GLN A 101 2.65 -11.63 34.53
C GLN A 101 1.23 -12.06 34.93
N GLN A 102 0.64 -12.87 34.06
CA GLN A 102 -0.40 -13.88 34.30
C GLN A 102 -1.88 -13.48 34.12
N SER A 103 -2.44 -13.87 32.98
CA SER A 103 -3.74 -14.58 32.95
C SER A 103 -3.92 -15.37 31.63
N GLY A 104 -3.61 -16.67 31.71
CA GLY A 104 -4.50 -17.73 31.22
C GLY A 104 -4.50 -18.13 29.73
N PRO A 105 -4.88 -19.38 29.43
CA PRO A 105 -4.37 -20.18 28.32
C PRO A 105 -5.35 -20.19 27.14
N PHE A 106 -4.98 -19.60 26.00
CA PHE A 106 -5.80 -19.72 24.79
C PHE A 106 -4.99 -19.98 23.50
N LEU A 107 -3.66 -19.92 23.53
CA LEU A 107 -2.83 -20.07 22.33
C LEU A 107 -1.97 -21.34 22.26
N ALA A 108 -2.09 -22.26 23.22
CA ALA A 108 -1.38 -23.54 23.16
C ALA A 108 -2.16 -24.64 22.39
N GLU A 109 -3.48 -24.49 22.19
CA GLU A 109 -4.31 -25.55 21.60
C GLU A 109 -4.48 -25.44 20.06
N MET A 110 -4.13 -24.31 19.44
CA MET A 110 -4.31 -24.15 17.98
C MET A 110 -3.12 -24.64 17.13
N ALA A 111 -1.98 -24.97 17.77
CA ALA A 111 -0.75 -25.39 17.07
C ALA A 111 -0.76 -26.84 16.55
N ALA A 112 -1.83 -27.62 16.78
CA ALA A 112 -1.88 -29.05 16.42
C ALA A 112 -2.63 -29.37 15.10
N ALA A 113 -3.15 -28.39 14.35
CA ALA A 113 -4.06 -28.65 13.22
C ALA A 113 -3.59 -28.19 11.83
N ALA A 114 -2.29 -28.02 11.59
CA ALA A 114 -1.75 -27.65 10.27
C ALA A 114 -0.74 -28.68 9.71
N GLY A 115 -1.00 -29.96 9.95
CA GLY A 115 -0.45 -31.06 9.17
C GLY A 115 -1.55 -31.67 8.31
N ARG A 116 -1.79 -31.13 7.10
CA ARG A 116 -2.32 -31.84 5.92
C ARG A 116 -2.42 -30.89 4.73
N ASN A 117 -1.46 -31.05 3.82
CA ASN A 117 -1.61 -31.02 2.36
C ASN A 117 -3.05 -30.77 1.84
N TRP A 118 -3.26 -29.71 1.05
CA TRP A 118 -4.26 -29.73 -0.03
C TRP A 118 -3.86 -28.81 -1.21
N PRO A 119 -4.07 -29.24 -2.48
CA PRO A 119 -3.52 -28.59 -3.67
C PRO A 119 -4.53 -27.70 -4.43
N ASN A 120 -3.98 -27.04 -5.45
CA ASN A 120 -4.60 -26.57 -6.70
C ASN A 120 -5.28 -25.18 -6.73
N ARG A 121 -4.72 -24.29 -7.54
CA ARG A 121 -5.45 -23.51 -8.55
C ARG A 121 -4.52 -23.17 -9.72
#